data_AF-A0A1Z8BGA6-F1
#
_entry.id   AF-A0A1Z8BGA6-F1
#
_cell.length_a   1.000
_cell.length_b   1.000
_cell.length_c   1.000
_cell.angle_alpha   90.00
_cell.angle_beta   90.00
_cell.angle_gamma   90.00
#
_symmetry.space_group_name_H-M   'P 1'
#
loop_
_entity.id
_entity.type
_entity.pdbx_description
1 polymer ?
#
loop_
_entity_poly.entity_id
_entity_poly.type
_entity_poly.pdbx_seq_one_letter_code
_entity_poly.pdbx_strand_id
1 'polypeptide(L)'
;ITAQPALELYPNDIKINSLIAQAYLGAKHYDKAIEHFELLFKLGNDTDFNRKNLAWSYFNDQQWQLAIENYEKYNRDYEDKNSLIYFIMSKAYLQLDQLEQAQDHIEQSIQFKTPELHQEYLQLATVYVRLGDFKNAFYATKKAKNEKPEDDVLGYQYAIAADQYFADKEKKLSYYEEFIEQYPTSRYQEMANARAKDLRKEIFLSAKK
;
A
#
# COMPACT_ATOMS: atom_id res chain seq x y z
N ILE A 1 41.18 -0.94 13.05
CA ILE A 1 41.45 -2.40 13.00
C ILE A 1 40.59 -2.91 11.85
N THR A 2 41.22 -3.36 10.75
CA THR A 2 40.47 -3.94 9.62
C THR A 2 39.71 -5.17 10.13
N ALA A 3 38.55 -5.50 9.56
CA ALA A 3 37.73 -6.59 10.09
C ALA A 3 38.34 -7.99 9.81
N GLN A 4 39.28 -8.10 8.86
CA GLN A 4 39.92 -9.35 8.44
C GLN A 4 40.75 -10.04 9.53
N PRO A 5 41.67 -9.38 10.26
CA PRO A 5 42.45 -10.02 11.33
C PRO A 5 41.61 -10.40 12.55
N ALA A 6 40.43 -9.78 12.72
CA ALA A 6 39.53 -10.10 13.83
C ALA A 6 38.74 -11.41 13.59
N LEU A 7 38.49 -11.78 12.33
CA LEU A 7 37.86 -13.06 11.97
C LEU A 7 38.72 -14.27 12.31
N GLU A 8 40.05 -14.15 12.22
CA GLU A 8 40.97 -15.25 12.54
C GLU A 8 40.90 -15.65 14.02
N LEU A 9 40.52 -14.71 14.88
CA LEU A 9 40.39 -14.91 16.32
C LEU A 9 38.96 -15.28 16.75
N TYR A 10 37.95 -14.76 16.05
CA TYR A 10 36.53 -14.94 16.39
C TYR A 10 35.66 -15.13 15.14
N PRO A 11 35.74 -16.28 14.45
CA PRO A 11 35.07 -16.50 13.16
C PRO A 11 33.54 -16.46 13.25
N ASN A 12 32.96 -16.72 14.42
CA ASN A 12 31.52 -16.73 14.66
C ASN A 12 31.02 -15.50 15.43
N ASP A 13 31.82 -14.44 15.57
CA ASP A 13 31.36 -13.22 16.23
C ASP A 13 30.33 -12.52 15.34
N ILE A 14 29.12 -12.34 15.88
CA ILE A 14 27.96 -11.76 15.18
C ILE A 14 28.26 -10.32 14.72
N LYS A 15 28.94 -9.53 15.55
CA LYS A 15 29.20 -8.12 15.27
C LYS A 15 30.25 -7.97 14.17
N ILE A 16 31.33 -8.77 14.23
CA ILE A 16 32.38 -8.78 13.22
C ILE A 16 31.81 -9.22 11.88
N ASN A 17 31.08 -10.35 11.84
CA ASN A 17 30.46 -10.84 10.60
C ASN A 17 29.46 -9.85 10.01
N SER A 18 28.67 -9.15 10.84
CA SER A 18 27.76 -8.10 10.37
C SER A 18 28.50 -6.93 9.72
N LEU A 19 29.60 -6.46 10.32
CA LEU A 19 30.40 -5.38 9.74
C LEU A 19 31.04 -5.78 8.40
N ILE A 20 31.45 -7.04 8.28
CA ILE A 20 32.09 -7.55 7.05
C ILE A 20 31.06 -7.73 5.95
N ALA A 21 29.91 -8.32 6.25
CA ALA A 21 28.81 -8.44 5.30
C ALA A 21 28.42 -7.07 4.72
N GLN A 22 28.32 -6.05 5.60
CA GLN A 22 28.05 -4.66 5.19
C GLN A 22 29.18 -4.05 4.36
N ALA A 23 30.44 -4.29 4.71
CA ALA A 23 31.58 -3.81 3.95
C ALA A 23 31.61 -4.40 2.53
N TYR A 24 31.40 -5.72 2.41
CA TYR A 24 31.31 -6.38 1.11
C TYR A 24 30.11 -5.91 0.31
N LEU A 25 28.94 -5.74 0.94
CA LEU A 25 27.75 -5.19 0.30
C LEU A 25 28.00 -3.78 -0.24
N GLY A 26 28.62 -2.90 0.56
CA GLY A 26 28.99 -1.55 0.15
C GLY A 26 30.02 -1.52 -0.98
N ALA A 27 30.93 -2.50 -0.99
CA ALA A 27 31.89 -2.72 -2.07
C ALA A 27 31.31 -3.48 -3.28
N LYS A 28 30.02 -3.87 -3.24
CA LYS A 28 29.32 -4.65 -4.28
C LYS A 28 29.91 -6.04 -4.56
N HIS A 29 30.63 -6.61 -3.59
CA HIS A 29 31.03 -8.01 -3.60
C HIS A 29 29.88 -8.84 -2.99
N TYR A 30 28.84 -9.04 -3.79
CA TYR A 30 27.59 -9.63 -3.32
C TYR A 30 27.75 -11.10 -2.92
N ASP A 31 28.54 -11.87 -3.67
CA ASP A 31 28.99 -13.23 -3.35
C ASP A 31 29.55 -13.33 -1.92
N LYS A 32 30.51 -12.47 -1.57
CA LYS A 32 31.12 -12.46 -0.25
C LYS A 32 30.19 -11.92 0.83
N ALA A 33 29.33 -10.97 0.49
CA ALA A 33 28.33 -10.47 1.41
C ALA A 33 27.34 -11.59 1.80
N ILE A 34 26.92 -12.40 0.83
CA ILE A 34 26.04 -13.57 1.04
C ILE A 34 26.66 -14.53 2.06
N GLU A 35 27.93 -14.92 1.89
CA GLU A 35 28.60 -15.86 2.82
C GLU A 35 28.49 -15.42 4.28
N HIS A 36 28.77 -14.14 4.55
CA HIS A 36 28.70 -13.60 5.91
C HIS A 36 27.26 -13.40 6.39
N PHE A 37 26.33 -12.97 5.53
CA PHE A 37 24.93 -12.86 5.90
C PHE A 37 24.33 -14.23 6.24
N GLU A 38 24.55 -15.27 5.44
CA GLU A 38 24.10 -16.64 5.73
C GLU A 38 24.67 -17.17 7.05
N LEU A 39 25.94 -16.87 7.35
CA LEU A 39 26.53 -17.22 8.64
C LEU A 39 25.79 -16.53 9.79
N LEU A 40 25.43 -15.25 9.65
CA LEU A 40 24.64 -14.55 10.67
C LEU A 40 23.29 -15.23 10.92
N PHE A 41 22.61 -15.73 9.89
CA PHE A 41 21.38 -16.52 10.07
C PHE A 41 21.64 -17.85 10.79
N LYS A 42 22.71 -18.58 10.44
CA LYS A 42 23.11 -19.82 11.11
C LYS A 42 23.43 -19.60 12.60
N LEU A 43 23.93 -18.42 12.95
CA LEU A 43 24.22 -18.01 14.32
C LEU A 43 22.98 -17.45 15.06
N GLY A 44 21.79 -17.50 14.44
CA GLY A 44 20.53 -17.02 15.04
C GLY A 44 20.33 -15.51 14.98
N ASN A 45 21.18 -14.78 14.25
CA ASN A 45 21.05 -13.32 14.07
C ASN A 45 20.19 -12.97 12.85
N ASP A 46 18.95 -13.44 12.89
CA ASP A 46 17.92 -13.17 11.87
C ASP A 46 17.23 -11.83 12.18
N THR A 47 17.75 -10.75 11.59
CA THR A 47 17.20 -9.39 11.74
C THR A 47 16.60 -8.90 10.42
N ASP A 48 15.72 -7.91 10.52
CA ASP A 48 15.12 -7.20 9.38
C ASP A 48 16.20 -6.67 8.42
N PHE A 49 17.24 -6.07 9.00
CA PHE A 49 18.39 -5.54 8.27
C PHE A 49 19.18 -6.63 7.55
N ASN A 50 19.51 -7.73 8.24
CA ASN A 50 20.28 -8.81 7.63
C ASN A 50 19.47 -9.51 6.53
N ARG A 51 18.15 -9.72 6.72
CA ARG A 51 17.32 -10.44 5.75
C ARG A 51 17.16 -9.64 4.46
N LYS A 52 16.90 -8.33 4.57
CA LYS A 52 16.82 -7.45 3.40
C LYS A 52 18.12 -7.38 2.62
N ASN A 53 19.25 -7.28 3.34
CA ASN A 53 20.55 -7.17 2.70
C ASN A 53 21.03 -8.49 2.10
N LEU A 54 20.68 -9.63 2.70
CA LEU A 54 20.91 -10.95 2.08
C LEU A 54 20.09 -11.08 0.79
N ALA A 55 18.79 -10.78 0.83
CA ALA A 55 17.93 -10.80 -0.37
C ALA A 55 18.44 -9.87 -1.47
N TRP A 56 18.89 -8.66 -1.10
CA TRP A 56 19.49 -7.70 -2.03
C TRP A 56 20.80 -8.23 -2.63
N SER A 57 21.62 -8.89 -1.82
CA SER A 57 22.86 -9.50 -2.29
C SER A 57 22.57 -10.64 -3.26
N TYR A 58 21.62 -11.53 -2.94
CA TYR A 58 21.16 -12.58 -3.85
C TYR A 58 20.65 -12.03 -5.17
N PHE A 59 19.86 -10.95 -5.14
CA PHE A 59 19.41 -10.28 -6.36
C PHE A 59 20.61 -9.81 -7.20
N ASN A 60 21.53 -9.05 -6.63
CA ASN A 60 22.65 -8.53 -7.44
C ASN A 60 23.64 -9.61 -7.89
N ASP A 61 23.69 -10.74 -7.19
CA ASP A 61 24.44 -11.94 -7.57
C ASP A 61 23.66 -12.86 -8.54
N GLN A 62 22.49 -12.43 -9.02
CA GLN A 62 21.64 -13.14 -9.98
C GLN A 62 21.00 -14.44 -9.48
N GLN A 63 21.00 -14.64 -8.16
CA GLN A 63 20.30 -15.73 -7.48
C GLN A 63 18.84 -15.32 -7.22
N TRP A 64 18.09 -15.10 -8.31
CA TRP A 64 16.76 -14.47 -8.30
C TRP A 64 15.75 -15.18 -7.39
N GLN A 65 15.72 -16.50 -7.42
CA GLN A 65 14.80 -17.31 -6.62
C GLN A 65 15.07 -17.15 -5.11
N LEU A 66 16.33 -17.16 -4.70
CA LEU A 66 16.71 -16.95 -3.29
C LEU A 66 16.44 -15.52 -2.83
N ALA A 67 16.58 -14.54 -3.72
CA ALA A 67 16.19 -13.15 -3.43
C ALA A 67 14.69 -13.04 -3.14
N ILE A 68 13.85 -13.66 -3.99
CA ILE A 68 12.39 -13.71 -3.83
C ILE A 68 12.04 -14.36 -2.48
N GLU A 69 12.56 -15.55 -2.18
CA GLU A 69 12.24 -16.28 -0.94
C GLU A 69 12.59 -15.47 0.32
N ASN A 70 13.73 -14.79 0.32
CA ASN A 70 14.12 -13.96 1.46
C ASN A 70 13.25 -12.70 1.60
N TYR A 71 12.85 -12.08 0.49
CA TYR A 71 11.93 -10.94 0.53
C TYR A 71 10.49 -11.33 0.89
N GLU A 72 9.99 -12.48 0.44
CA GLU A 72 8.69 -13.01 0.86
C GLU A 72 8.67 -13.28 2.36
N LYS A 73 9.72 -13.92 2.88
CA LYS A 73 9.87 -14.14 4.32
C LYS A 73 9.94 -12.81 5.08
N TYR A 74 10.69 -11.84 4.57
CA TYR A 74 10.74 -10.50 5.16
C TYR A 74 9.35 -9.84 5.22
N ASN A 75 8.62 -9.80 4.10
CA ASN A 75 7.30 -9.16 4.05
C ASN A 75 6.29 -9.87 4.96
N ARG A 76 6.38 -11.20 5.09
CA ARG A 76 5.54 -11.98 6.00
C ARG A 76 5.84 -11.69 7.47
N ASP A 77 7.12 -11.61 7.85
CA ASP A 77 7.54 -11.47 9.24
C ASP A 77 7.33 -10.03 9.77
N TYR A 78 7.41 -9.02 8.90
CA TYR A 78 7.38 -7.60 9.28
C TYR A 78 6.16 -6.82 8.76
N GLU A 79 5.30 -7.45 7.95
CA GLU A 79 4.16 -6.81 7.28
C GLU A 79 4.56 -5.50 6.54
N ASP A 80 5.79 -5.48 6.01
CA ASP A 80 6.39 -4.28 5.44
C ASP A 80 5.83 -4.01 4.04
N LYS A 81 5.12 -2.89 3.89
CA LYS A 81 4.59 -2.37 2.62
C LYS A 81 5.65 -1.57 1.87
N ASN A 82 6.88 -2.10 1.80
CA ASN A 82 8.00 -1.39 1.19
C ASN A 82 7.97 -1.51 -0.33
N SER A 83 7.56 -0.43 -1.02
CA SER A 83 7.50 -0.39 -2.48
C SER A 83 8.79 -0.86 -3.18
N LEU A 84 9.98 -0.61 -2.60
CA LEU A 84 11.25 -1.02 -3.19
C LEU A 84 11.41 -2.55 -3.21
N ILE A 85 10.93 -3.25 -2.18
CA ILE A 85 11.04 -4.72 -2.10
C ILE A 85 10.21 -5.36 -3.21
N TYR A 86 8.95 -4.94 -3.36
CA TYR A 86 8.06 -5.42 -4.42
C TYR A 86 8.63 -5.10 -5.82
N PHE A 87 9.29 -3.94 -5.99
CA PHE A 87 9.97 -3.61 -7.24
C PHE A 87 11.11 -4.59 -7.56
N ILE A 88 11.91 -4.94 -6.56
CA ILE A 88 13.04 -5.86 -6.73
C ILE A 88 12.54 -7.28 -7.02
N MET A 89 11.50 -7.74 -6.30
CA MET A 89 10.86 -9.03 -6.56
C MET A 89 10.27 -9.10 -7.98
N SER A 90 9.59 -8.05 -8.43
CA SER A 90 9.09 -7.97 -9.81
C SER A 90 10.22 -8.12 -10.84
N LYS A 91 11.35 -7.43 -10.63
CA LYS A 91 12.54 -7.60 -11.49
C LYS A 91 13.09 -9.02 -11.45
N ALA A 92 13.12 -9.65 -10.27
CA ALA A 92 13.59 -11.03 -10.12
C ALA A 92 12.69 -12.01 -10.86
N TYR A 93 11.37 -11.90 -10.69
CA TYR A 93 10.38 -12.68 -11.44
C TYR A 93 10.51 -12.49 -12.94
N LEU A 94 10.76 -11.25 -13.39
CA LEU A 94 10.99 -10.96 -14.80
C LEU A 94 12.25 -11.66 -15.35
N GLN A 95 13.34 -11.74 -14.56
CA GLN A 95 14.54 -12.50 -14.96
C GLN A 95 14.29 -14.01 -15.03
N LEU A 96 13.29 -14.51 -14.29
CA LEU A 96 12.88 -15.92 -14.28
C LEU A 96 11.79 -16.24 -15.31
N ASP A 97 11.39 -15.27 -16.16
CA ASP A 97 10.29 -15.39 -17.13
C ASP A 97 8.92 -15.72 -16.49
N GLN A 98 8.73 -15.31 -15.23
CA GLN A 98 7.50 -15.47 -14.46
C GLN A 98 6.66 -14.19 -14.56
N LEU A 99 6.04 -13.99 -15.73
CA LEU A 99 5.44 -12.71 -16.12
C LEU A 99 4.24 -12.30 -15.26
N GLU A 100 3.38 -13.23 -14.88
CA GLU A 100 2.22 -12.95 -14.03
C GLU A 100 2.64 -12.45 -12.65
N GLN A 101 3.62 -13.13 -12.01
CA GLN A 101 4.16 -12.68 -10.73
C GLN A 101 4.90 -11.34 -10.86
N ALA A 102 5.64 -11.14 -11.96
CA ALA A 102 6.32 -9.88 -12.21
C ALA A 102 5.32 -8.72 -12.30
N GLN A 103 4.19 -8.92 -12.99
CA GLN A 103 3.11 -7.94 -13.10
C GLN A 103 2.49 -7.62 -11.72
N ASP A 104 2.09 -8.65 -10.98
CA ASP A 104 1.47 -8.46 -9.65
C ASP A 104 2.40 -7.65 -8.72
N HIS A 105 3.69 -8.00 -8.67
CA HIS A 105 4.63 -7.33 -7.78
C HIS A 105 4.97 -5.89 -8.23
N ILE A 106 4.98 -5.57 -9.53
CA ILE A 106 5.16 -4.17 -9.95
C ILE A 106 3.93 -3.33 -9.62
N GLU A 107 2.72 -3.90 -9.73
CA GLU A 107 1.47 -3.23 -9.35
C GLU A 107 1.45 -2.95 -7.84
N GLN A 108 1.83 -3.91 -6.99
CA GLN A 108 2.00 -3.72 -5.55
C GLN A 108 3.05 -2.63 -5.23
N SER A 109 4.19 -2.64 -5.93
CA SER A 109 5.21 -1.60 -5.77
C SER A 109 4.67 -0.19 -6.05
N ILE A 110 3.91 -0.03 -7.15
CA ILE A 110 3.27 1.23 -7.52
C ILE A 110 2.25 1.64 -6.46
N GLN A 111 1.43 0.71 -5.99
CA GLN A 111 0.44 0.96 -4.95
C GLN A 111 1.09 1.47 -3.66
N PHE A 112 2.12 0.80 -3.15
CA PHE A 112 2.79 1.21 -1.91
C PHE A 112 3.65 2.47 -2.04
N LYS A 113 4.04 2.86 -3.25
CA LYS A 113 4.77 4.12 -3.48
C LYS A 113 3.83 5.32 -3.59
N THR A 114 2.58 5.09 -3.96
CA THR A 114 1.60 6.16 -4.13
C THR A 114 1.17 6.64 -2.74
N PRO A 115 1.39 7.92 -2.38
CA PRO A 115 0.92 8.42 -1.10
C PRO A 115 -0.60 8.32 -1.05
N GLU A 116 -1.13 7.85 0.07
CA GLU A 116 -2.56 8.00 0.36
C GLU A 116 -2.82 9.49 0.59
N LEU A 117 -3.73 10.07 -0.18
CA LEU A 117 -4.07 11.49 -0.17
C LEU A 117 -5.54 11.72 0.17
N HIS A 118 -6.25 10.72 0.71
CA HIS A 118 -7.67 10.81 1.03
C HIS A 118 -7.99 12.00 1.94
N GLN A 119 -7.11 12.34 2.88
CA GLN A 119 -7.28 13.52 3.75
C GLN A 119 -7.13 14.83 2.99
N GLU A 120 -6.14 14.93 2.10
CA GLU A 120 -5.91 16.08 1.24
C GLU A 120 -7.04 16.26 0.23
N TYR A 121 -7.53 15.16 -0.36
CA TYR A 121 -8.69 15.16 -1.23
C TYR A 121 -9.95 15.58 -0.48
N LEU A 122 -10.15 15.15 0.76
CA LEU A 122 -11.27 15.57 1.58
C LEU A 122 -11.17 17.05 1.98
N GLN A 123 -9.96 17.52 2.31
CA GLN A 123 -9.70 18.92 2.59
C GLN A 123 -9.94 19.78 1.34
N LEU A 124 -9.52 19.30 0.16
CA LEU A 124 -9.79 19.93 -1.13
C LEU A 124 -11.29 19.95 -1.45
N ALA A 125 -12.00 18.86 -1.19
CA ALA A 125 -13.46 18.80 -1.34
C ALA A 125 -14.13 19.85 -0.44
N THR A 126 -13.68 19.99 0.80
CA THR A 126 -14.18 21.01 1.74
C THR A 126 -13.91 22.42 1.24
N VAL A 127 -12.75 22.68 0.64
CA VAL A 127 -12.44 23.96 -0.02
C VAL A 127 -13.41 24.22 -1.17
N TYR A 128 -13.62 23.23 -2.05
CA TYR A 128 -14.55 23.36 -3.17
C TYR A 128 -16.00 23.60 -2.72
N VAL A 129 -16.47 22.92 -1.67
CA VAL A 129 -17.80 23.18 -1.07
C VAL A 129 -17.91 24.64 -0.61
N ARG A 130 -16.88 25.18 0.06
CA ARG A 130 -16.87 26.58 0.51
C ARG A 130 -16.82 27.58 -0.65
N LEU A 131 -16.24 27.20 -1.78
CA LEU A 131 -16.25 27.99 -3.02
C LEU A 131 -17.55 27.84 -3.83
N GLY A 132 -18.45 26.94 -3.44
CA GLY A 132 -19.66 26.62 -4.20
C GLY A 132 -19.42 25.75 -5.44
N ASP A 133 -18.21 25.20 -5.60
CA ASP A 133 -17.84 24.33 -6.71
C ASP A 133 -18.18 22.86 -6.39
N PHE A 134 -19.47 22.54 -6.38
CA PHE A 134 -19.95 21.21 -6.01
C PHE A 134 -19.47 20.10 -6.96
N LYS A 135 -19.19 20.45 -8.23
CA LYS A 135 -18.63 19.50 -9.19
C LYS A 135 -17.26 19.01 -8.73
N ASN A 136 -16.35 19.93 -8.46
CA ASN A 136 -15.00 19.55 -8.04
C ASN A 136 -14.99 18.98 -6.62
N ALA A 137 -15.90 19.43 -5.73
CA ALA A 137 -16.10 18.80 -4.44
C ALA A 137 -16.45 17.31 -4.58
N PHE A 138 -17.43 16.97 -5.42
CA PHE A 138 -17.81 15.58 -5.69
C PHE A 138 -16.64 14.72 -6.19
N TYR A 139 -15.88 15.21 -7.16
CA TYR A 139 -14.74 14.45 -7.69
C TYR A 139 -13.58 14.33 -6.70
N ALA A 140 -13.34 15.35 -5.86
CA ALA A 140 -12.35 15.26 -4.80
C ALA A 140 -12.77 14.23 -3.74
N THR A 141 -14.02 14.26 -3.27
CA THR A 141 -14.54 13.24 -2.34
C THR A 141 -14.53 11.84 -2.95
N LYS A 142 -14.82 11.71 -4.26
CA LYS A 142 -14.71 10.43 -4.99
C LYS A 142 -13.31 9.84 -4.92
N LYS A 143 -12.28 10.68 -5.13
CA LYS A 143 -10.88 10.23 -5.02
C LYS A 143 -10.56 9.77 -3.61
N ALA A 144 -11.00 10.51 -2.59
CA ALA A 144 -10.85 10.09 -1.20
C ALA A 144 -11.53 8.74 -0.92
N LYS A 145 -12.81 8.55 -1.30
CA LYS A 145 -13.53 7.27 -1.14
C LYS A 145 -12.83 6.12 -1.85
N ASN A 146 -12.31 6.35 -3.05
CA ASN A 146 -11.63 5.30 -3.82
C ASN A 146 -10.32 4.82 -3.15
N GLU A 147 -9.63 5.70 -2.41
CA GLU A 147 -8.41 5.31 -1.67
C GLU A 147 -8.70 4.55 -0.38
N LYS A 148 -9.87 4.80 0.24
CA LYS A 148 -10.33 4.14 1.48
C LYS A 148 -11.80 3.69 1.34
N PRO A 149 -12.08 2.67 0.50
CA PRO A 149 -13.45 2.23 0.22
C PRO A 149 -14.16 1.63 1.43
N GLU A 150 -13.44 1.20 2.46
CA GLU A 150 -13.96 0.68 3.72
C GLU A 150 -14.36 1.77 4.73
N ASP A 151 -13.95 3.02 4.51
CA ASP A 151 -14.25 4.14 5.41
C ASP A 151 -15.69 4.65 5.17
N ASP A 152 -16.55 4.41 6.16
CA ASP A 152 -17.96 4.80 6.11
C ASP A 152 -18.18 6.31 6.17
N VAL A 153 -17.25 7.07 6.76
CA VAL A 153 -17.28 8.55 6.76
C VAL A 153 -17.11 9.06 5.34
N LEU A 154 -16.12 8.54 4.60
CA LEU A 154 -15.89 8.93 3.19
C LEU A 154 -17.02 8.45 2.30
N GLY A 155 -17.57 7.26 2.55
CA GLY A 155 -18.77 6.77 1.88
C GLY A 155 -19.95 7.72 2.03
N TYR A 156 -20.23 8.16 3.26
CA TYR A 156 -21.34 9.08 3.53
C TYR A 156 -21.11 10.48 2.96
N GLN A 157 -19.89 11.01 3.09
CA GLN A 157 -19.52 12.30 2.51
C GLN A 157 -19.60 12.29 0.98
N TYR A 158 -19.31 11.16 0.34
CA TYR A 158 -19.48 11.00 -1.10
C TYR A 158 -20.95 11.09 -1.52
N ALA A 159 -21.86 10.44 -0.78
CA ALA A 159 -23.30 10.56 -1.02
C ALA A 159 -23.80 12.00 -0.82
N ILE A 160 -23.33 12.72 0.21
CA ILE A 160 -23.64 14.14 0.41
C ILE A 160 -23.13 15.00 -0.75
N ALA A 161 -21.88 14.80 -1.17
CA ALA A 161 -21.31 15.57 -2.28
C ALA A 161 -22.08 15.32 -3.59
N ALA A 162 -22.58 14.09 -3.79
CA ALA A 162 -23.44 13.75 -4.92
C ALA A 162 -24.79 14.47 -4.85
N ASP A 163 -25.42 14.56 -3.68
CA ASP A 163 -26.66 15.32 -3.47
C ASP A 163 -26.47 16.81 -3.78
N GLN A 164 -25.35 17.39 -3.38
CA GLN A 164 -25.03 18.79 -3.67
C GLN A 164 -24.73 19.04 -5.15
N TYR A 165 -24.10 18.09 -5.84
CA TYR A 165 -23.65 18.26 -7.21
C TYR A 165 -24.74 17.98 -8.26
N PHE A 166 -25.44 16.84 -8.17
CA PHE A 166 -26.38 16.44 -9.21
C PHE A 166 -27.72 17.17 -9.06
N ALA A 167 -28.40 17.45 -10.17
CA ALA A 167 -29.78 17.96 -10.16
C ALA A 167 -30.81 16.82 -10.17
N ASP A 168 -30.48 15.73 -10.85
CA ASP A 168 -31.29 14.52 -11.04
C ASP A 168 -31.48 13.78 -9.71
N LYS A 169 -32.73 13.58 -9.29
CA LYS A 169 -33.07 13.08 -7.95
C LYS A 169 -32.87 11.57 -7.84
N GLU A 170 -33.10 10.86 -8.91
CA GLU A 170 -32.90 9.42 -9.06
C GLU A 170 -31.42 9.10 -8.88
N LYS A 171 -30.54 9.90 -9.50
CA LYS A 171 -29.10 9.81 -9.34
C LYS A 171 -28.65 10.11 -7.91
N LYS A 172 -29.25 11.12 -7.24
CA LYS A 172 -28.96 11.37 -5.82
C LYS A 172 -29.35 10.17 -4.96
N LEU A 173 -30.54 9.61 -5.20
CA LEU A 173 -31.07 8.48 -4.47
C LEU A 173 -30.14 7.26 -4.58
N SER A 174 -29.63 6.98 -5.79
CA SER A 174 -28.75 5.82 -5.99
C SER A 174 -27.47 5.89 -5.15
N TYR A 175 -26.90 7.08 -4.91
CA TYR A 175 -25.71 7.22 -4.06
C TYR A 175 -25.99 6.96 -2.58
N TYR A 176 -27.17 7.34 -2.09
CA TYR A 176 -27.57 6.99 -0.72
C TYR A 176 -27.88 5.51 -0.59
N GLU A 177 -28.51 4.89 -1.61
CA GLU A 177 -28.75 3.45 -1.62
C GLU A 177 -27.45 2.64 -1.66
N GLU A 178 -26.48 3.04 -2.50
CA GLU A 178 -25.13 2.46 -2.52
C GLU A 178 -24.46 2.54 -1.14
N PHE A 179 -24.53 3.70 -0.49
CA PHE A 179 -24.00 3.87 0.87
C PHE A 179 -24.69 2.95 1.89
N ILE A 180 -26.03 2.88 1.85
CA ILE A 180 -26.81 2.07 2.79
C ILE A 180 -26.46 0.58 2.65
N GLU A 181 -26.30 0.11 1.42
CA GLU A 181 -25.93 -1.28 1.11
C GLU A 181 -24.48 -1.59 1.51
N GLN A 182 -23.55 -0.69 1.17
CA GLN A 182 -22.12 -0.92 1.38
C GLN A 182 -21.71 -0.85 2.87
N TYR A 183 -22.37 -0.03 3.68
CA TYR A 183 -21.97 0.24 5.07
C TYR A 183 -23.10 -0.02 6.09
N PRO A 184 -23.61 -1.26 6.22
CA PRO A 184 -24.83 -1.56 7.01
C PRO A 184 -24.72 -1.25 8.50
N THR A 185 -23.50 -1.18 9.04
CA THR A 185 -23.23 -0.87 10.46
C THR A 185 -22.79 0.58 10.70
N SER A 186 -22.84 1.43 9.68
CA SER A 186 -22.41 2.84 9.81
C SER A 186 -23.31 3.64 10.75
N ARG A 187 -22.71 4.55 11.51
CA ARG A 187 -23.44 5.54 12.34
C ARG A 187 -24.29 6.50 11.51
N TYR A 188 -24.05 6.61 10.20
CA TYR A 188 -24.80 7.50 9.30
C TYR A 188 -26.00 6.83 8.64
N GLN A 189 -26.28 5.55 8.94
CA GLN A 189 -27.40 4.80 8.38
C GLN A 189 -28.73 5.53 8.54
N GLU A 190 -29.04 6.06 9.73
CA GLU A 190 -30.31 6.77 9.96
C GLU A 190 -30.43 8.01 9.08
N MET A 191 -29.36 8.80 8.96
CA MET A 191 -29.33 10.02 8.16
C MET A 191 -29.46 9.71 6.65
N ALA A 192 -28.74 8.69 6.17
CA ALA A 192 -28.81 8.25 4.78
C ALA A 192 -30.21 7.72 4.42
N ASN A 193 -30.80 6.88 5.27
CA ASN A 193 -32.15 6.36 5.07
C ASN A 193 -33.21 7.47 5.07
N ALA A 194 -33.09 8.44 5.98
CA ALA A 194 -33.98 9.60 6.03
C ALA A 194 -33.92 10.39 4.72
N ARG A 195 -32.72 10.72 4.23
CA ARG A 195 -32.57 11.47 2.98
C ARG A 195 -33.04 10.68 1.76
N ALA A 196 -32.75 9.37 1.69
CA ALA A 196 -33.25 8.49 0.64
C ALA A 196 -34.79 8.44 0.62
N LYS A 197 -35.44 8.37 1.79
CA LYS A 197 -36.90 8.42 1.91
C LYS A 197 -37.48 9.73 1.38
N ASP A 198 -36.85 10.86 1.70
CA ASP A 198 -37.27 12.17 1.19
C ASP A 198 -37.14 12.25 -0.33
N LEU A 199 -36.02 11.81 -0.90
CA LEU A 199 -35.80 11.76 -2.34
C LEU A 199 -36.86 10.90 -3.05
N ARG A 200 -37.19 9.72 -2.52
CA ARG A 200 -38.26 8.86 -3.08
C ARG A 200 -39.61 9.57 -3.10
N LYS A 201 -39.95 10.29 -2.03
CA LYS A 201 -41.19 11.08 -1.95
C LYS A 201 -41.19 12.21 -2.98
N GLU A 202 -40.07 12.93 -3.10
CA GLU A 202 -39.92 14.00 -4.08
C GLU A 202 -40.09 13.50 -5.52
N ILE A 203 -39.45 12.38 -5.87
CA ILE A 203 -39.54 11.74 -7.20
C ILE A 203 -40.99 11.35 -7.51
N PHE A 204 -41.67 10.69 -6.57
CA PHE A 204 -43.06 10.29 -6.73
C PHE A 204 -44.00 11.49 -6.96
N LEU A 205 -43.75 12.62 -6.28
CA LEU A 205 -44.55 13.83 -6.44
C LEU A 205 -44.28 14.54 -7.76
N SER A 206 -43.04 14.51 -8.28
CA SER A 206 -42.74 15.07 -9.61
C SER A 206 -43.32 14.24 -10.74
N ALA A 207 -43.42 12.92 -10.60
CA ALA A 207 -44.00 12.04 -11.61
C ALA A 207 -45.52 12.17 -11.78
N LYS A 208 -46.20 12.85 -10.84
CA LYS A 208 -47.66 13.08 -10.86
C LYS A 208 -48.06 14.45 -11.42
N LYS A 209 -47.10 15.30 -11.76
CA LYS A 209 -47.34 16.62 -12.38
C LYS A 209 -47.20 16.50 -13.89
#